data_AF-A0A0J8RPI3-F1
#
_entry.id   AF-A0A0J8RPI3-F1
#
_cell.length_a   1.000
_cell.length_b   1.000
_cell.length_c   1.000
_cell.angle_alpha   90.00
_cell.angle_beta   90.00
_cell.angle_gamma   90.00
#
_symmetry.space_group_name_H-M   'P 1'
#
loop_
_entity.id
_entity.type
_entity.pdbx_description
1 polymer ?
#
loop_
_entity_poly.entity_id
_entity_poly.type
_entity_poly.pdbx_seq_one_letter_code
_entity_poly.pdbx_strand_id
1 'polypeptide(L)'
;MITELYNGTPDSRRRLAVYCLKDAYLPQRLMDKLMCLVNYTEMARVTGVPFNFLLSRGQQVKFISQLFRKALEQDLVIPNLKNENGEEQYKGATVIEPVKDYYDVPIATLDFASLYPSIIQAHNLCYTTLLNKTSVEKLNLKKDEDYIVTPNGDMFCTSKVRKGLLSQILQELLSARKRAKKELAVETDPFKKAVLNGRQLALKISANSVYGITGASNGKLPCLAIASSTTSYGRQMIMKTKDEVEARFTMANGYPYDAKVIYGDTDSVMVKFGVKDIAEAMKLGQEAADFVSAKFLEPIKLEFEKVYFPYLLINKKRYAGLFWTNPNKFDKMDSKGIETVRRDNCRLVQTVIETVLKKILIDRDVNGAESYVKDTIADLLQNKVDMSKLVITKALSKSDYSAKQAHVELAERMRKRDVGSAPTLGDRVAYVIVKGATGSKNYEKSEDPIYVLENNIPIDTKYYLDNQLAKPLARIFDPILGERRSAQLLTGEHTRSISVAAPTLGGLMKFAKKTQTCMGCKKPLVDKDEKEGAVCENCRPRLGELYSKTLNKVSDLEVRFGRLWTQCQRCQGSLHCEVICSSRDCPIFYMRMKAKKDVEDAERELARFDHDLGAWS
;
A
#
# COMPACT_ATOMS: atom_id res chain seq x y z
N MET A 1 18.51 22.01 19.95
CA MET A 1 17.18 21.73 20.53
C MET A 1 17.20 20.82 21.76
N ILE A 2 17.39 19.49 21.68
CA ILE A 2 17.40 18.62 22.89
C ILE A 2 18.54 18.99 23.85
N THR A 3 19.74 19.19 23.30
CA THR A 3 20.93 19.61 24.08
C THR A 3 20.71 20.94 24.81
N GLU A 4 20.06 21.91 24.16
CA GLU A 4 19.73 23.21 24.76
C GLU A 4 18.70 23.07 25.89
N LEU A 5 17.65 22.25 25.70
CA LEU A 5 16.67 21.98 26.76
C LEU A 5 17.28 21.28 27.97
N TYR A 6 18.26 20.40 27.75
CA TYR A 6 18.96 19.70 28.82
C TYR A 6 19.86 20.64 29.64
N ASN A 7 20.64 21.48 28.94
CA ASN A 7 21.55 22.46 29.55
C ASN A 7 20.84 23.71 30.12
N GLY A 8 19.53 23.83 29.93
CA GLY A 8 18.71 24.93 30.43
C GLY A 8 18.32 24.82 31.91
N THR A 9 17.07 25.15 32.20
CA THR A 9 16.51 25.24 33.56
C THR A 9 16.00 23.87 34.09
N PRO A 10 15.70 23.75 35.39
CA PRO A 10 15.00 22.58 35.91
C PRO A 10 13.66 22.30 35.20
N ASP A 11 12.92 23.34 34.81
CA ASP A 11 11.66 23.20 34.08
C ASP A 11 11.84 22.69 32.65
N SER A 12 12.89 23.12 31.94
CA SER A 12 13.20 22.59 30.60
C SER A 12 13.60 21.12 30.67
N ARG A 13 14.34 20.72 31.70
CA ARG A 13 14.63 19.30 31.99
C ARG A 13 13.38 18.53 32.37
N ARG A 14 12.46 19.10 33.15
CA ARG A 14 11.16 18.48 33.47
C ARG A 14 10.32 18.26 32.21
N ARG A 15 10.28 19.25 31.29
CA ARG A 15 9.61 19.10 29.98
C ARG A 15 10.22 17.94 29.17
N LEU A 16 11.55 17.83 29.14
CA LEU A 16 12.25 16.73 28.46
C LEU A 16 11.95 15.38 29.13
N ALA A 17 11.89 15.32 30.46
CA ALA A 17 11.54 14.12 31.21
C ALA A 17 10.10 13.66 30.93
N VAL A 18 9.12 14.58 30.88
CA VAL A 18 7.73 14.25 30.52
C VAL A 18 7.63 13.75 29.07
N TYR A 19 8.37 14.37 28.15
CA TYR A 19 8.49 13.89 26.77
C TYR A 19 9.05 12.46 26.72
N CYS A 20 10.15 12.20 27.43
CA CYS A 20 10.77 10.88 27.52
C CYS A 20 9.85 9.83 28.18
N LEU A 21 9.10 10.19 29.23
CA LEU A 21 8.11 9.31 29.85
C LEU A 21 6.99 8.95 28.87
N LYS A 22 6.54 9.90 28.04
CA LYS A 22 5.54 9.62 27.01
C LYS A 22 6.08 8.66 25.96
N ASP A 23 7.32 8.86 25.52
CA ASP A 23 8.02 7.99 24.57
C ASP A 23 8.24 6.59 25.16
N ALA A 24 8.59 6.46 26.43
CA ALA A 24 8.76 5.18 27.13
C ALA A 24 7.42 4.45 27.35
N TYR A 25 6.32 5.18 27.56
CA TYR A 25 4.99 4.59 27.76
C TYR A 25 4.32 4.14 26.46
N LEU A 26 4.66 4.76 25.33
CA LEU A 26 4.04 4.44 24.03
C LEU A 26 4.26 2.97 23.59
N PRO A 27 5.47 2.38 23.69
CA PRO A 27 5.70 0.96 23.42
C PRO A 27 4.81 0.04 24.24
N GLN A 28 4.60 0.33 25.54
CA GLN A 28 3.70 -0.45 26.39
C GLN A 28 2.27 -0.41 25.85
N ARG A 29 1.74 0.78 25.58
CA ARG A 29 0.39 0.93 24.99
C ARG A 29 0.24 0.22 23.65
N LEU A 30 1.26 0.26 22.81
CA LEU A 30 1.26 -0.44 21.52
C LEU A 30 1.29 -1.96 21.72
N MET A 31 2.10 -2.45 22.65
CA MET A 31 2.20 -3.87 23.00
C MET A 31 0.85 -4.41 23.49
N ASP A 32 0.15 -3.64 24.33
CA ASP A 32 -1.17 -3.99 24.85
C ASP A 32 -2.23 -3.91 23.76
N LYS A 33 -2.26 -2.82 22.98
CA LYS A 33 -3.27 -2.62 21.92
C LYS A 33 -3.13 -3.64 20.77
N LEU A 34 -1.91 -4.00 20.42
CA LEU A 34 -1.63 -5.01 19.39
C LEU A 34 -1.56 -6.44 19.95
N MET A 35 -1.67 -6.56 21.27
CA MET A 35 -1.63 -7.84 22.01
C MET A 35 -0.41 -8.69 21.64
N CYS A 36 0.75 -8.04 21.50
CA CYS A 36 1.97 -8.67 21.01
C CYS A 36 2.39 -9.87 21.88
N LEU A 37 2.37 -9.71 23.21
CA LEU A 37 2.73 -10.77 24.15
C LEU A 37 1.81 -11.99 24.01
N VAL A 38 0.50 -11.77 23.98
CA VAL A 38 -0.50 -12.85 23.81
C VAL A 38 -0.27 -13.59 22.50
N ASN A 39 -0.15 -12.86 21.39
CA ASN A 39 0.04 -13.43 20.06
C ASN A 39 1.36 -14.22 19.95
N TYR A 40 2.45 -13.72 20.52
CA TYR A 40 3.73 -14.41 20.52
C TYR A 40 3.75 -15.61 21.47
N THR A 41 3.10 -15.54 22.63
CA THR A 41 2.98 -16.69 23.53
C THR A 41 2.18 -17.81 22.87
N GLU A 42 1.07 -17.50 22.19
CA GLU A 42 0.30 -18.51 21.45
C GLU A 42 1.09 -19.09 20.27
N MET A 43 1.85 -18.25 19.55
CA MET A 43 2.76 -18.74 18.50
C MET A 43 3.85 -19.68 19.06
N ALA A 44 4.45 -19.32 20.19
CA ALA A 44 5.45 -20.15 20.87
C ALA A 44 4.84 -21.48 21.31
N ARG A 45 3.63 -21.48 21.86
CA ARG A 45 2.89 -22.70 22.26
C ARG A 45 2.56 -23.60 21.07
N VAL A 46 2.05 -23.03 19.98
CA VAL A 46 1.65 -23.78 18.77
C VAL A 46 2.85 -24.41 18.08
N THR A 47 3.93 -23.65 17.91
CA THR A 47 5.13 -24.11 17.19
C THR A 47 6.13 -24.82 18.10
N GLY A 48 5.99 -24.63 19.42
CA GLY A 48 6.88 -25.08 20.48
C GLY A 48 8.32 -24.61 20.33
N VAL A 49 8.52 -23.34 19.98
CA VAL A 49 9.86 -22.72 20.02
C VAL A 49 10.01 -21.81 21.22
N PRO A 50 11.24 -21.59 21.73
CA PRO A 50 11.50 -20.56 22.73
C PRO A 50 10.98 -19.19 22.30
N PHE A 51 10.46 -18.40 23.24
CA PHE A 51 9.84 -17.11 22.95
C PHE A 51 10.80 -16.15 22.21
N ASN A 52 12.07 -16.11 22.61
CA ASN A 52 13.10 -15.28 21.97
C ASN A 52 13.37 -15.64 20.50
N PHE A 53 13.08 -16.86 20.06
CA PHE A 53 13.24 -17.25 18.65
C PHE A 53 12.19 -16.59 17.76
N LEU A 54 11.04 -16.18 18.29
CA LEU A 54 10.03 -15.49 17.52
C LEU A 54 10.47 -14.08 17.06
N LEU A 55 11.44 -13.49 17.76
CA LEU A 55 12.00 -12.17 17.46
C LEU A 55 13.34 -12.24 16.72
N SER A 56 14.15 -13.27 17.03
CA SER A 56 15.52 -13.39 16.52
C SER A 56 15.69 -14.35 15.33
N ARG A 57 14.70 -15.21 15.05
CA ARG A 57 14.77 -16.24 14.00
C ARG A 57 13.57 -16.14 13.04
N GLY A 58 13.76 -16.66 11.82
CA GLY A 58 12.74 -16.71 10.78
C GLY A 58 11.69 -17.82 10.99
N GLN A 59 10.85 -18.05 9.99
CA GLN A 59 9.78 -19.06 10.06
C GLN A 59 10.29 -20.51 10.04
N GLN A 60 11.48 -20.77 9.47
CA GLN A 60 12.02 -22.13 9.32
C GLN A 60 12.14 -22.88 10.66
N VAL A 61 12.64 -22.24 11.73
CA VAL A 61 12.84 -22.90 13.03
C VAL A 61 11.52 -23.40 13.65
N LYS A 62 10.41 -22.71 13.37
CA LYS A 62 9.08 -23.04 13.91
C LYS A 62 8.53 -24.32 13.33
N PHE A 63 8.71 -24.50 12.02
CA PHE A 63 8.32 -25.72 11.34
C PHE A 63 9.27 -26.87 11.66
N ILE A 64 10.58 -26.62 11.63
CA ILE A 64 11.57 -27.65 11.96
C ILE A 64 11.32 -28.19 13.37
N SER A 65 10.99 -27.34 14.35
CA SER A 65 10.61 -27.81 15.70
C SER A 65 9.43 -28.78 15.67
N GLN A 66 8.38 -28.49 14.91
CA GLN A 66 7.22 -29.39 14.76
C GLN A 66 7.58 -30.68 14.01
N LEU A 67 8.42 -30.57 12.98
CA LEU A 67 8.93 -31.69 12.20
C LEU A 67 9.71 -32.67 13.08
N PHE A 68 10.63 -32.17 13.91
CA PHE A 68 11.41 -32.98 14.86
C PHE A 68 10.52 -33.66 15.90
N ARG A 69 9.52 -32.96 16.45
CA ARG A 69 8.57 -33.58 17.40
C ARG A 69 7.80 -34.73 16.78
N LYS A 70 7.26 -34.53 15.58
CA LYS A 70 6.51 -35.58 14.88
C LYS A 70 7.39 -36.72 14.40
N ALA A 71 8.64 -36.43 14.01
CA ALA A 71 9.60 -37.46 13.65
C ALA A 71 9.94 -38.36 14.85
N LEU A 72 10.08 -37.77 16.05
CA LEU A 72 10.31 -38.51 17.29
C LEU A 72 9.14 -39.44 17.64
N GLU A 73 7.90 -39.01 17.44
CA GLU A 73 6.70 -39.85 17.66
C GLU A 73 6.62 -41.07 16.73
N GLN A 74 7.42 -41.11 15.66
CA GLN A 74 7.42 -42.18 14.65
C GLN A 74 8.79 -42.86 14.49
N ASP A 75 9.71 -42.63 15.43
CA ASP A 75 11.08 -43.17 15.40
C ASP A 75 11.83 -42.87 14.08
N LEU A 76 11.61 -41.67 13.53
CA LEU A 76 12.25 -41.21 12.30
C LEU A 76 13.43 -40.28 12.60
N VAL A 77 14.51 -40.46 11.83
CA VAL A 77 15.67 -39.58 11.85
C VAL A 77 15.63 -38.59 10.68
N ILE A 78 15.85 -37.31 10.97
CA ILE A 78 15.90 -36.26 9.95
C ILE A 78 17.35 -36.12 9.46
N PRO A 79 17.62 -36.30 8.16
CA PRO A 79 18.97 -36.19 7.63
C PRO A 79 19.48 -34.76 7.65
N ASN A 80 20.78 -34.59 7.87
CA ASN A 80 21.47 -33.31 7.75
C ASN A 80 22.02 -33.15 6.33
N LEU A 81 21.15 -32.80 5.38
CA LEU A 81 21.54 -32.55 3.99
C LEU A 81 22.43 -31.30 3.91
N LYS A 82 23.52 -31.36 3.13
CA LYS A 82 24.31 -30.16 2.81
C LYS A 82 23.47 -29.27 1.90
N ASN A 83 23.48 -27.96 2.17
CA ASN A 83 22.89 -26.99 1.28
C ASN A 83 23.76 -26.88 0.04
N GLU A 84 23.39 -27.63 -1.00
CA GLU A 84 23.87 -27.34 -2.34
C GLU A 84 23.17 -26.05 -2.77
N ASN A 85 23.96 -25.00 -3.05
CA ASN A 85 23.46 -23.74 -3.61
C ASN A 85 22.99 -23.99 -5.05
N GLY A 86 21.91 -24.76 -5.22
CA GLY A 86 21.24 -24.96 -6.48
C GLY A 86 20.38 -23.74 -6.78
N GLU A 87 20.69 -23.04 -7.86
CA GLU A 87 19.88 -21.93 -8.40
C GLU A 87 18.60 -22.43 -9.11
N GLU A 88 18.21 -23.70 -8.93
CA GLU A 88 17.03 -24.25 -9.58
C GLU A 88 15.75 -23.58 -9.10
N GLN A 89 15.25 -22.66 -9.93
CA GLN A 89 13.92 -22.07 -9.77
C GLN A 89 12.88 -23.03 -10.33
N TYR A 90 11.85 -23.35 -9.55
CA TYR A 90 10.71 -24.13 -10.01
C TYR A 90 9.55 -23.22 -10.44
N LYS A 91 8.70 -23.73 -11.33
CA LYS A 91 7.55 -22.97 -11.83
C LYS A 91 6.51 -22.78 -10.71
N GLY A 92 6.28 -21.53 -10.31
CA GLY A 92 5.33 -21.15 -9.27
C GLY A 92 3.85 -21.24 -9.67
N ALA A 93 3.01 -20.48 -8.97
CA ALA A 93 1.56 -20.37 -9.21
C ALA A 93 1.24 -19.77 -10.60
N THR A 94 0.08 -20.14 -11.13
CA THR A 94 -0.50 -19.48 -12.33
C THR A 94 -1.44 -18.36 -11.90
N VAL A 95 -1.44 -17.28 -12.67
CA VAL A 95 -2.45 -16.22 -12.60
C VAL A 95 -3.21 -16.27 -13.92
N ILE A 96 -4.53 -16.44 -13.86
CA ILE A 96 -5.39 -16.38 -15.05
C ILE A 96 -5.32 -14.96 -15.60
N GLU A 97 -5.18 -14.82 -16.93
CA GLU A 97 -5.11 -13.50 -17.55
C GLU A 97 -6.39 -12.72 -17.25
N PRO A 98 -6.27 -11.50 -16.68
CA PRO A 98 -7.43 -10.68 -16.36
C PRO A 98 -8.10 -10.20 -17.64
N VAL A 99 -9.41 -10.38 -17.74
CA VAL A 99 -10.25 -9.66 -18.69
C VAL A 99 -10.43 -8.25 -18.14
N LYS A 100 -9.55 -7.34 -18.54
CA LYS A 100 -9.49 -5.97 -18.01
C LYS A 100 -10.74 -5.21 -18.45
N ASP A 101 -11.48 -4.69 -17.49
CA ASP A 101 -12.68 -3.91 -17.75
C ASP A 101 -13.16 -3.20 -16.49
N TYR A 102 -14.12 -2.29 -16.68
CA TYR A 102 -15.01 -1.83 -15.64
C TYR A 102 -16.31 -2.64 -15.68
N TYR A 103 -16.51 -3.47 -14.67
CA TYR A 103 -17.68 -4.32 -14.52
C TYR A 103 -18.72 -3.63 -13.66
N ASP A 104 -19.81 -3.21 -14.32
CA ASP A 104 -21.04 -2.74 -13.66
C ASP A 104 -22.06 -3.86 -13.43
N VAL A 105 -21.56 -5.06 -13.17
CA VAL A 105 -22.34 -6.21 -12.74
C VAL A 105 -21.63 -6.89 -11.57
N PRO A 106 -22.37 -7.50 -10.63
CA PRO A 106 -21.81 -8.33 -9.57
C PRO A 106 -20.81 -9.38 -10.06
N ILE A 107 -19.62 -9.37 -9.46
CA ILE A 107 -18.57 -10.38 -9.67
C ILE A 107 -18.39 -11.18 -8.38
N ALA A 108 -18.72 -12.46 -8.41
CA ALA A 108 -18.54 -13.35 -7.27
C ALA A 108 -17.08 -13.81 -7.17
N THR A 109 -16.54 -13.84 -5.96
CA THR A 109 -15.19 -14.37 -5.69
C THR A 109 -15.29 -15.68 -4.93
N LEU A 110 -14.70 -16.73 -5.50
CA LEU A 110 -14.56 -18.05 -4.87
C LEU A 110 -13.08 -18.27 -4.52
N ASP A 111 -12.78 -18.72 -3.31
CA ASP A 111 -11.41 -18.88 -2.81
C ASP A 111 -11.20 -20.26 -2.19
N PHE A 112 -10.04 -20.87 -2.43
CA PHE A 112 -9.70 -22.17 -1.86
C PHE A 112 -9.29 -22.03 -0.39
N ALA A 113 -10.00 -22.72 0.50
CA ALA A 113 -9.68 -22.74 1.92
C ALA A 113 -8.32 -23.43 2.17
N SER A 114 -7.27 -22.63 2.37
CA SER A 114 -5.91 -23.10 2.62
C SER A 114 -5.37 -24.00 1.49
N LEU A 115 -5.40 -23.51 0.25
CA LEU A 115 -5.02 -24.26 -0.98
C LEU A 115 -3.81 -25.20 -0.83
N TYR A 116 -2.61 -24.68 -0.58
CA TYR A 116 -1.39 -25.50 -0.54
C TYR A 116 -1.38 -26.52 0.62
N PRO A 117 -1.70 -26.15 1.87
CA PRO A 117 -1.92 -27.14 2.93
C PRO A 117 -2.90 -28.25 2.57
N SER A 118 -4.00 -27.93 1.87
CA SER A 118 -5.02 -28.90 1.48
C SER A 118 -4.53 -29.83 0.37
N ILE A 119 -3.78 -29.32 -0.63
CA ILE A 119 -3.14 -30.14 -1.67
C ILE A 119 -2.15 -31.14 -1.07
N ILE A 120 -1.28 -30.66 -0.17
CA ILE A 120 -0.27 -31.51 0.48
C ILE A 120 -0.94 -32.67 1.23
N GLN A 121 -2.04 -32.39 1.94
CA GLN A 121 -2.81 -33.42 2.64
C GLN A 121 -3.55 -34.37 1.71
N ALA A 122 -4.31 -33.85 0.73
CA ALA A 122 -5.14 -34.64 -0.16
C ALA A 122 -4.33 -35.64 -1.00
N HIS A 123 -3.13 -35.22 -1.45
CA HIS A 123 -2.24 -36.04 -2.26
C HIS A 123 -1.09 -36.68 -1.47
N ASN A 124 -1.13 -36.61 -0.14
CA ASN A 124 -0.14 -37.20 0.76
C ASN A 124 1.33 -36.84 0.45
N LEU A 125 1.58 -35.57 0.09
CA LEU A 125 2.91 -35.10 -0.32
C LEU A 125 3.81 -34.90 0.90
N CYS A 126 4.87 -35.69 1.03
CA CYS A 126 5.76 -35.63 2.18
C CYS A 126 7.17 -36.15 1.85
N TYR A 127 8.16 -35.71 2.63
CA TYR A 127 9.52 -36.27 2.62
C TYR A 127 9.51 -37.79 2.79
N THR A 128 8.64 -38.31 3.66
CA THR A 128 8.55 -39.74 4.01
C THR A 128 7.73 -40.58 3.03
N THR A 129 7.11 -39.95 2.04
CA THR A 129 6.24 -40.60 1.03
C THR A 129 6.77 -40.44 -0.39
N LEU A 130 7.82 -39.64 -0.59
CA LEU A 130 8.48 -39.47 -1.88
C LEU A 130 9.18 -40.77 -2.31
N LEU A 131 8.91 -41.21 -3.53
CA LEU A 131 9.43 -42.44 -4.12
C LEU A 131 10.32 -42.15 -5.33
N ASN A 132 11.23 -43.08 -5.62
CA ASN A 132 11.95 -43.16 -6.89
C ASN A 132 11.56 -44.44 -7.64
N LYS A 133 11.87 -44.51 -8.95
CA LYS A 133 11.48 -45.65 -9.81
C LYS A 133 11.97 -46.98 -9.26
N THR A 134 13.21 -47.01 -8.76
CA THR A 134 13.82 -48.19 -8.15
C THR A 134 13.07 -48.68 -6.92
N SER A 135 12.53 -47.78 -6.09
CA SER A 135 11.75 -48.16 -4.89
C SER A 135 10.39 -48.73 -5.27
N VAL A 136 9.74 -48.18 -6.29
CA VAL A 136 8.46 -48.68 -6.81
C VAL A 136 8.62 -50.12 -7.33
N GLU A 137 9.66 -50.36 -8.13
CA GLU A 137 9.97 -51.69 -8.69
C GLU A 137 10.34 -52.69 -7.60
N LYS A 138 11.23 -52.32 -6.66
CA LYS A 138 11.67 -53.22 -5.58
C LYS A 138 10.54 -53.63 -4.63
N LEU A 139 9.60 -52.73 -4.38
CA LEU A 139 8.48 -52.96 -3.46
C LEU A 139 7.21 -53.45 -4.17
N ASN A 140 7.26 -53.66 -5.50
CA ASN A 140 6.12 -54.06 -6.33
C ASN A 140 4.87 -53.19 -6.09
N LEU A 141 5.05 -51.87 -5.96
CA LEU A 141 3.94 -50.95 -5.69
C LEU A 141 3.08 -50.75 -6.93
N LYS A 142 1.76 -50.80 -6.77
CA LYS A 142 0.80 -50.58 -7.86
C LYS A 142 0.46 -49.10 -8.02
N LYS A 143 0.50 -48.62 -9.27
CA LYS A 143 0.12 -47.25 -9.62
C LYS A 143 -1.38 -47.04 -9.34
N ASP A 144 -1.72 -45.86 -8.84
CA ASP A 144 -3.07 -45.40 -8.50
C ASP A 144 -3.74 -46.15 -7.33
N GLU A 145 -3.05 -47.13 -6.73
CA GLU A 145 -3.46 -47.82 -5.51
C GLU A 145 -2.47 -47.56 -4.36
N ASP A 146 -1.20 -47.90 -4.58
CA ASP A 146 -0.13 -47.78 -3.59
C ASP A 146 0.72 -46.51 -3.78
N TYR A 147 0.78 -45.97 -5.00
CA TYR A 147 1.44 -44.70 -5.30
C TYR A 147 0.75 -43.90 -6.41
N ILE A 148 0.93 -42.58 -6.38
CA ILE A 148 0.46 -41.65 -7.41
C ILE A 148 1.64 -40.98 -8.12
N VAL A 149 1.40 -40.55 -9.37
CA VAL A 149 2.33 -39.72 -10.13
C VAL A 149 1.74 -38.32 -10.22
N THR A 150 2.51 -37.33 -9.77
CA THR A 150 2.08 -35.93 -9.81
C THR A 150 2.14 -35.38 -11.23
N PRO A 151 1.49 -34.24 -11.51
CA PRO A 151 1.63 -33.55 -12.79
C PRO A 151 3.06 -33.15 -13.17
N ASN A 152 3.98 -33.13 -12.20
CA ASN A 152 5.39 -32.82 -12.41
C ASN A 152 6.23 -34.09 -12.69
N GLY A 153 5.63 -35.28 -12.63
CA GLY A 153 6.31 -36.56 -12.83
C GLY A 153 6.89 -37.18 -11.54
N ASP A 154 6.82 -36.47 -10.42
CA ASP A 154 7.26 -36.98 -9.11
C ASP A 154 6.30 -38.05 -8.59
N MET A 155 6.82 -39.08 -7.91
CA MET A 155 6.03 -40.21 -7.40
C MET A 155 5.92 -40.15 -5.88
N PHE A 156 4.70 -40.33 -5.35
CA PHE A 156 4.44 -40.35 -3.92
C PHE A 156 3.56 -41.55 -3.54
N CYS A 157 3.85 -42.22 -2.42
CA CYS A 157 2.98 -43.30 -1.94
C CYS A 157 1.66 -42.75 -1.38
N THR A 158 0.59 -43.54 -1.53
CA THR A 158 -0.73 -43.21 -0.98
C THR A 158 -0.74 -43.41 0.53
N SER A 159 -1.76 -42.85 1.20
CA SER A 159 -1.94 -43.01 2.65
C SER A 159 -2.19 -44.46 3.08
N LYS A 160 -2.54 -45.35 2.13
CA LYS A 160 -2.68 -46.80 2.35
C LYS A 160 -1.35 -47.43 2.76
N VAL A 161 -0.25 -47.03 2.10
CA VAL A 161 1.10 -47.54 2.40
C VAL A 161 1.69 -46.80 3.58
N ARG A 162 1.67 -45.47 3.54
CA ARG A 162 2.22 -44.63 4.61
C ARG A 162 1.55 -43.27 4.65
N LYS A 163 1.08 -42.87 5.83
CA LYS A 163 0.63 -41.49 6.04
C LYS A 163 1.81 -40.56 6.22
N GLY A 164 1.94 -39.56 5.35
CA GLY A 164 3.02 -38.59 5.38
C GLY A 164 3.07 -37.78 6.67
N LEU A 165 4.27 -37.47 7.13
CA LEU A 165 4.51 -36.65 8.32
C LEU A 165 3.95 -35.22 8.14
N LEU A 166 4.15 -34.62 6.95
CA LEU A 166 3.61 -33.28 6.64
C LEU A 166 2.09 -33.27 6.66
N SER A 167 1.45 -34.30 6.10
CA SER A 167 0.00 -34.45 6.11
C SER A 167 -0.55 -34.49 7.54
N GLN A 168 0.12 -35.19 8.46
CA GLN A 168 -0.28 -35.26 9.87
C GLN A 168 -0.10 -33.91 10.59
N ILE A 169 1.04 -33.25 10.42
CA ILE A 169 1.30 -31.90 10.98
C ILE A 169 0.20 -30.93 10.53
N LEU A 170 -0.09 -30.91 9.22
CA LEU A 170 -1.10 -30.02 8.66
C LEU A 170 -2.50 -30.37 9.16
N GLN A 171 -2.85 -31.65 9.28
CA GLN A 171 -4.13 -32.08 9.82
C GLN A 171 -4.32 -31.58 11.26
N GLU A 172 -3.29 -31.67 12.10
CA GLU A 172 -3.33 -31.17 13.48
C GLU A 172 -3.47 -29.65 13.54
N LEU A 173 -2.65 -28.92 12.77
CA LEU A 173 -2.67 -27.46 12.71
C LEU A 173 -4.03 -26.92 12.22
N LEU A 174 -4.58 -27.49 11.15
CA LEU A 174 -5.87 -27.06 10.60
C LEU A 174 -7.03 -27.45 11.52
N SER A 175 -7.00 -28.64 12.12
CA SER A 175 -8.02 -29.07 13.08
C SER A 175 -8.03 -28.19 14.33
N ALA A 176 -6.85 -27.87 14.86
CA ALA A 176 -6.70 -26.93 15.97
C ALA A 176 -7.20 -25.53 15.59
N ARG A 177 -6.92 -25.08 14.35
CA ARG A 177 -7.39 -23.77 13.86
C ARG A 177 -8.92 -23.73 13.75
N LYS A 178 -9.53 -24.82 13.27
CA LYS A 178 -10.99 -24.95 13.17
C LYS A 178 -11.64 -24.85 14.55
N ARG A 179 -11.08 -25.52 15.56
CA ARG A 179 -11.54 -25.40 16.96
C ARG A 179 -11.40 -23.98 17.50
N ALA A 180 -10.22 -23.37 17.34
CA ALA A 180 -9.98 -22.00 17.79
C ALA A 180 -10.93 -20.97 17.15
N LYS A 181 -11.25 -21.12 15.85
CA LYS A 181 -12.25 -20.28 15.17
C LYS A 181 -13.67 -20.50 15.71
N LYS A 182 -14.05 -21.75 16.02
CA LYS A 182 -15.37 -22.06 16.58
C LYS A 182 -15.54 -21.45 17.98
N GLU A 183 -14.52 -21.58 18.83
CA GLU A 183 -14.48 -20.96 20.16
C GLU A 183 -14.52 -19.43 20.06
N LEU A 184 -13.76 -18.85 19.13
CA LEU A 184 -13.71 -17.40 18.91
C LEU A 184 -15.08 -16.82 18.51
N ALA A 185 -15.90 -17.57 17.78
CA ALA A 185 -17.20 -17.11 17.30
C ALA A 185 -18.24 -16.96 18.42
N VAL A 186 -18.14 -17.75 19.50
CA VAL A 186 -19.10 -17.75 20.62
C VAL A 186 -18.59 -17.00 21.85
N GLU A 187 -17.28 -16.75 21.93
CA GLU A 187 -16.69 -16.02 23.05
C GLU A 187 -17.21 -14.57 23.09
N THR A 188 -17.32 -14.01 24.29
CA THR A 188 -17.76 -12.62 24.51
C THR A 188 -16.67 -11.78 25.18
N ASP A 189 -15.82 -12.42 26.01
CA ASP A 189 -14.76 -11.73 26.73
C ASP A 189 -13.68 -11.18 25.78
N PRO A 190 -13.39 -9.86 25.81
CA PRO A 190 -12.44 -9.24 24.88
C PRO A 190 -11.03 -9.83 24.96
N PHE A 191 -10.56 -10.19 26.16
CA PHE A 191 -9.22 -10.73 26.34
C PHE A 191 -9.12 -12.15 25.77
N LYS A 192 -10.06 -13.03 26.12
CA LYS A 192 -10.14 -14.40 25.57
C LYS A 192 -10.34 -14.39 24.06
N LYS A 193 -11.18 -13.51 23.52
CA LYS A 193 -11.32 -13.33 22.05
C LYS A 193 -9.97 -13.10 21.40
N ALA A 194 -9.17 -12.22 21.98
CA ALA A 194 -7.89 -11.91 21.40
C ALA A 194 -6.85 -13.01 21.55
N VAL A 195 -6.86 -13.76 22.67
CA VAL A 195 -6.06 -15.00 22.80
C VAL A 195 -6.43 -15.99 21.71
N LEU A 196 -7.73 -16.26 21.52
CA LEU A 196 -8.23 -17.17 20.49
C LEU A 196 -7.91 -16.69 19.07
N ASN A 197 -7.99 -15.37 18.83
CA ASN A 197 -7.59 -14.78 17.56
C ASN A 197 -6.08 -14.91 17.32
N GLY A 198 -5.25 -14.64 18.32
CA GLY A 198 -3.80 -14.85 18.27
C GLY A 198 -3.45 -16.30 17.94
N ARG A 199 -4.12 -17.24 18.60
CA ARG A 199 -3.98 -18.68 18.38
C ARG A 199 -4.36 -19.09 16.95
N GLN A 200 -5.52 -18.68 16.43
CA GLN A 200 -5.91 -19.05 15.07
C GLN A 200 -4.97 -18.45 14.00
N LEU A 201 -4.47 -17.23 14.22
CA LEU A 201 -3.48 -16.60 13.34
C LEU A 201 -2.16 -17.36 13.37
N ALA A 202 -1.69 -17.77 14.55
CA ALA A 202 -0.48 -18.56 14.70
C ALA A 202 -0.56 -19.90 13.97
N LEU A 203 -1.69 -20.59 14.11
CA LEU A 203 -1.96 -21.85 13.41
C LEU A 203 -2.02 -21.65 11.89
N LYS A 204 -2.67 -20.57 11.41
CA LYS A 204 -2.71 -20.21 9.98
C LYS A 204 -1.30 -19.97 9.42
N ILE A 205 -0.49 -19.17 10.10
CA ILE A 205 0.86 -18.83 9.65
C ILE A 205 1.73 -20.09 9.63
N SER A 206 1.62 -20.94 10.64
CA SER A 206 2.37 -22.20 10.72
C SER A 206 2.01 -23.15 9.57
N ALA A 207 0.71 -23.34 9.30
CA ALA A 207 0.25 -24.19 8.19
C ALA A 207 0.72 -23.67 6.82
N ASN A 208 0.60 -22.37 6.57
CA ASN A 208 1.06 -21.76 5.31
C ASN A 208 2.59 -21.80 5.14
N SER A 209 3.34 -21.83 6.25
CA SER A 209 4.80 -21.89 6.22
C SER A 209 5.34 -23.26 5.80
N VAL A 210 4.56 -24.35 5.96
CA VAL A 210 4.98 -25.72 5.62
C VAL A 210 5.45 -25.79 4.16
N TYR A 211 4.61 -25.35 3.22
CA TYR A 211 4.95 -25.30 1.79
C TYR A 211 6.17 -24.39 1.51
N GLY A 212 6.21 -23.22 2.14
CA GLY A 212 7.29 -22.24 1.90
C GLY A 212 8.67 -22.78 2.28
N ILE A 213 8.73 -23.74 3.20
CA ILE A 213 9.99 -24.33 3.66
C ILE A 213 10.43 -25.48 2.76
N THR A 214 9.50 -26.31 2.27
CA THR A 214 9.86 -27.37 1.30
C THR A 214 10.45 -26.78 0.02
N GLY A 215 9.99 -25.60 -0.39
CA GLY A 215 10.48 -24.89 -1.58
C GLY A 215 11.63 -23.90 -1.34
N ALA A 216 12.15 -23.76 -0.12
CA ALA A 216 13.22 -22.82 0.19
C ALA A 216 14.60 -23.44 -0.07
N SER A 217 15.22 -23.13 -1.22
CA SER A 217 16.57 -23.61 -1.56
C SER A 217 17.61 -23.22 -0.49
N ASN A 218 17.50 -22.01 0.05
CA ASN A 218 18.30 -21.54 1.18
C ASN A 218 17.61 -21.90 2.52
N GLY A 219 17.51 -23.18 2.82
CA GLY A 219 16.82 -23.68 4.01
C GLY A 219 17.41 -24.95 4.57
N LYS A 220 16.82 -25.46 5.66
CA LYS A 220 17.12 -26.80 6.18
C LYS A 220 16.11 -27.76 5.55
N LEU A 221 16.62 -28.80 4.88
CA LEU A 221 15.82 -29.86 4.23
C LEU A 221 14.95 -29.38 3.03
N PRO A 222 15.53 -28.73 2.00
CA PRO A 222 14.79 -28.39 0.79
C PRO A 222 14.31 -29.66 0.07
N CYS A 223 13.08 -29.63 -0.46
CA CYS A 223 12.54 -30.68 -1.31
C CYS A 223 11.68 -30.06 -2.41
N LEU A 224 12.34 -29.74 -3.51
CA LEU A 224 11.71 -29.09 -4.67
C LEU A 224 10.59 -29.94 -5.26
N ALA A 225 10.69 -31.28 -5.24
CA ALA A 225 9.65 -32.19 -5.71
C ALA A 225 8.29 -31.96 -5.02
N ILE A 226 8.27 -31.72 -3.70
CA ILE A 226 7.03 -31.41 -2.98
C ILE A 226 6.51 -30.03 -3.38
N ALA A 227 7.39 -29.03 -3.45
CA ALA A 227 7.01 -27.66 -3.77
C ALA A 227 6.47 -27.52 -5.20
N SER A 228 7.16 -28.10 -6.19
CA SER A 228 6.77 -28.10 -7.60
C SER A 228 5.49 -28.91 -7.83
N SER A 229 5.34 -30.07 -7.18
CA SER A 229 4.12 -30.87 -7.25
C SER A 229 2.92 -30.11 -6.68
N THR A 230 3.11 -29.45 -5.53
CA THR A 230 2.06 -28.63 -4.89
C THR A 230 1.61 -27.47 -5.79
N THR A 231 2.55 -26.73 -6.39
CA THR A 231 2.19 -25.66 -7.32
C THR A 231 1.56 -26.20 -8.60
N SER A 232 2.02 -27.35 -9.10
CA SER A 232 1.44 -27.95 -10.30
C SER A 232 0.00 -28.37 -10.11
N TYR A 233 -0.33 -29.01 -8.98
CA TYR A 233 -1.73 -29.28 -8.62
C TYR A 233 -2.53 -27.99 -8.47
N GLY A 234 -2.00 -26.96 -7.81
CA GLY A 234 -2.69 -25.67 -7.69
C GLY A 234 -3.05 -25.05 -9.05
N ARG A 235 -2.14 -25.14 -10.03
CA ARG A 235 -2.40 -24.69 -11.42
C ARG A 235 -3.47 -25.52 -12.12
N GLN A 236 -3.47 -26.84 -11.95
CA GLN A 236 -4.50 -27.69 -12.54
C GLN A 236 -5.87 -27.42 -11.90
N MET A 237 -5.91 -27.23 -10.58
CA MET A 237 -7.14 -26.97 -9.84
C MET A 237 -7.80 -25.65 -10.22
N ILE A 238 -7.03 -24.57 -10.39
CA ILE A 238 -7.60 -23.28 -10.79
C ILE A 238 -8.15 -23.33 -12.22
N MET A 239 -7.47 -24.03 -13.13
CA MET A 239 -7.95 -24.23 -14.51
C MET A 239 -9.19 -25.12 -14.53
N LYS A 240 -9.18 -26.25 -13.81
CA LYS A 240 -10.36 -27.11 -13.68
C LYS A 240 -11.55 -26.36 -13.08
N THR A 241 -11.32 -25.53 -12.05
CA THR A 241 -12.37 -24.69 -11.45
C THR A 241 -12.97 -23.74 -12.48
N LYS A 242 -12.12 -23.09 -13.30
CA LYS A 242 -12.59 -22.25 -14.39
C LYS A 242 -13.47 -23.04 -15.35
N ASP A 243 -12.97 -24.17 -15.86
CA ASP A 243 -13.65 -24.96 -16.88
C ASP A 243 -14.99 -25.52 -16.37
N GLU A 244 -15.04 -26.01 -15.12
CA GLU A 244 -16.26 -26.53 -14.50
C GLU A 244 -17.32 -25.43 -14.28
N VAL A 245 -16.90 -24.23 -13.88
CA VAL A 245 -17.82 -23.09 -13.70
C VAL A 245 -18.37 -22.63 -15.05
N GLU A 246 -17.51 -22.44 -16.06
CA GLU A 246 -17.91 -21.99 -17.39
C GLU A 246 -18.75 -23.05 -18.13
N ALA A 247 -18.57 -24.34 -17.85
CA ALA A 247 -19.38 -25.41 -18.44
C ALA A 247 -20.74 -25.59 -17.75
N ARG A 248 -20.82 -25.47 -16.42
CA ARG A 248 -22.05 -25.72 -15.65
C ARG A 248 -23.04 -24.56 -15.76
N PHE A 249 -22.56 -23.33 -15.57
CA PHE A 249 -23.41 -22.15 -15.45
C PHE A 249 -23.59 -21.48 -16.82
N THR A 250 -24.38 -22.12 -17.67
CA THR A 250 -24.66 -21.67 -19.04
C THR A 250 -26.16 -21.58 -19.31
N MET A 251 -26.55 -20.80 -20.32
CA MET A 251 -27.94 -20.73 -20.79
C MET A 251 -28.46 -22.08 -21.26
N ALA A 252 -27.60 -22.90 -21.87
CA ALA A 252 -27.95 -24.27 -22.29
C ALA A 252 -28.34 -25.16 -21.10
N ASN A 253 -27.80 -24.90 -19.91
CA ASN A 253 -28.09 -25.64 -18.68
C ASN A 253 -29.20 -25.00 -17.82
N GLY A 254 -29.95 -24.04 -18.38
CA GLY A 254 -31.09 -23.39 -17.74
C GLY A 254 -30.75 -22.19 -16.84
N TYR A 255 -29.54 -21.65 -16.89
CA TYR A 255 -29.18 -20.41 -16.19
C TYR A 255 -29.50 -19.18 -17.05
N PRO A 256 -29.69 -17.99 -16.44
CA PRO A 256 -30.07 -16.79 -17.18
C PRO A 256 -28.97 -16.26 -18.12
N TYR A 257 -27.70 -16.56 -17.85
CA TYR A 257 -26.55 -16.09 -18.62
C TYR A 257 -25.43 -17.13 -18.61
N ASP A 258 -24.50 -17.00 -19.56
CA ASP A 258 -23.26 -17.77 -19.55
C ASP A 258 -22.25 -17.14 -18.58
N ALA A 259 -21.87 -17.90 -17.56
CA ALA A 259 -20.87 -17.49 -16.61
C ALA A 259 -19.48 -17.48 -17.24
N LYS A 260 -18.66 -16.50 -16.84
CA LYS A 260 -17.27 -16.38 -17.32
C LYS A 260 -16.32 -16.06 -16.18
N VAL A 261 -15.20 -16.77 -16.11
CA VAL A 261 -14.12 -16.43 -15.18
C VAL A 261 -13.30 -15.30 -15.77
N ILE A 262 -13.39 -14.13 -15.16
CA ILE A 262 -12.75 -12.91 -15.66
C ILE A 262 -11.35 -12.71 -15.07
N TYR A 263 -11.04 -13.36 -13.94
CA TYR A 263 -9.74 -13.30 -13.30
C TYR A 263 -9.54 -14.45 -12.32
N GLY A 264 -8.28 -14.79 -12.03
CA GLY A 264 -7.93 -15.69 -10.95
C GLY A 264 -6.48 -15.47 -10.50
N ASP A 265 -6.27 -15.42 -9.19
CA ASP A 265 -4.95 -15.23 -8.58
C ASP A 265 -4.66 -16.37 -7.62
N THR A 266 -3.92 -17.38 -8.08
CA THR A 266 -3.42 -18.52 -7.30
C THR A 266 -4.48 -19.40 -6.66
N ASP A 267 -5.20 -18.90 -5.66
CA ASP A 267 -6.20 -19.57 -4.82
C ASP A 267 -7.63 -19.07 -5.04
N SER A 268 -7.80 -17.92 -5.69
CA SER A 268 -9.12 -17.33 -5.93
C SER A 268 -9.47 -17.23 -7.42
N VAL A 269 -10.75 -17.41 -7.73
CA VAL A 269 -11.36 -17.18 -9.04
C VAL A 269 -12.49 -16.16 -8.93
N MET A 270 -12.56 -15.26 -9.90
CA MET A 270 -13.58 -14.22 -9.99
C MET A 270 -14.50 -14.49 -11.16
N VAL A 271 -15.76 -14.78 -10.84
CA VAL A 271 -16.77 -15.25 -11.78
C VAL A 271 -17.79 -14.16 -12.04
N LYS A 272 -17.98 -13.85 -13.32
CA LYS A 272 -19.09 -13.02 -13.81
C LYS A 272 -20.26 -13.95 -14.15
N PHE A 273 -21.30 -13.98 -13.33
CA PHE A 273 -22.54 -14.73 -13.61
C PHE A 273 -23.53 -13.98 -14.50
N GLY A 274 -23.33 -12.67 -14.73
CA GLY A 274 -24.19 -11.86 -15.61
C GLY A 274 -25.43 -11.26 -14.94
N VAL A 275 -25.89 -11.82 -13.83
CA VAL A 275 -27.00 -11.28 -13.03
C VAL A 275 -26.64 -9.90 -12.45
N LYS A 276 -27.63 -9.00 -12.37
CA LYS A 276 -27.46 -7.63 -11.82
C LYS A 276 -27.70 -7.56 -10.32
N ASP A 277 -28.49 -8.48 -9.77
CA ASP A 277 -28.80 -8.52 -8.36
C ASP A 277 -27.66 -9.15 -7.54
N ILE A 278 -27.31 -8.52 -6.42
CA ILE A 278 -26.20 -8.96 -5.57
C ILE A 278 -26.59 -10.24 -4.83
N ALA A 279 -27.82 -10.36 -4.34
CA ALA A 279 -28.25 -11.53 -3.58
C ALA A 279 -28.27 -12.79 -4.47
N GLU A 280 -28.74 -12.65 -5.70
CA GLU A 280 -28.69 -13.71 -6.70
C GLU A 280 -27.24 -14.10 -7.04
N ALA A 281 -26.35 -13.12 -7.25
CA ALA A 281 -24.93 -13.40 -7.49
C ALA A 281 -24.26 -14.13 -6.31
N MET A 282 -24.61 -13.79 -5.07
CA MET A 282 -24.14 -14.48 -3.87
C MET A 282 -24.65 -15.93 -3.82
N LYS A 283 -25.93 -16.16 -4.17
CA LYS A 283 -26.52 -17.50 -4.22
C LYS A 283 -25.83 -18.38 -5.28
N LEU A 284 -25.65 -17.86 -6.49
CA LEU A 284 -24.92 -18.55 -7.57
C LEU A 284 -23.46 -18.80 -7.19
N GLY A 285 -22.81 -17.84 -6.51
CA GLY A 285 -21.46 -18.01 -5.99
C GLY A 285 -21.34 -19.15 -4.99
N GLN A 286 -22.30 -19.27 -4.06
CA GLN A 286 -22.34 -20.37 -3.10
C GLN A 286 -22.61 -21.71 -3.80
N GLU A 287 -23.57 -21.76 -4.72
CA GLU A 287 -23.86 -22.96 -5.52
C GLU A 287 -22.63 -23.43 -6.31
N ALA A 288 -21.92 -22.50 -6.95
CA ALA A 288 -20.70 -22.79 -7.70
C ALA A 288 -19.57 -23.31 -6.77
N ALA A 289 -19.40 -22.68 -5.60
CA ALA A 289 -18.41 -23.12 -4.62
C ALA A 289 -18.64 -24.57 -4.17
N ASP A 290 -19.89 -24.92 -3.86
CA ASP A 290 -20.26 -26.26 -3.39
C ASP A 290 -20.17 -27.30 -4.52
N PHE A 291 -20.63 -26.95 -5.73
CA PHE A 291 -20.53 -27.81 -6.92
C PHE A 291 -19.08 -28.14 -7.26
N VAL A 292 -18.21 -27.12 -7.32
CA VAL A 292 -16.80 -27.31 -7.67
C VAL A 292 -16.06 -28.05 -6.57
N SER A 293 -16.37 -27.78 -5.29
CA SER A 293 -15.77 -28.50 -4.16
C SER A 293 -15.98 -30.01 -4.27
N ALA A 294 -17.16 -30.45 -4.71
CA ALA A 294 -17.47 -31.88 -4.89
C ALA A 294 -16.64 -32.58 -6.00
N LYS A 295 -15.94 -31.82 -6.85
CA LYS A 295 -15.07 -32.35 -7.93
C LYS A 295 -13.62 -32.57 -7.50
N PHE A 296 -13.28 -32.21 -6.26
CA PHE A 296 -11.94 -32.34 -5.69
C PHE A 296 -11.91 -33.33 -4.52
N LEU A 297 -10.72 -33.83 -4.22
CA LEU A 297 -10.48 -34.73 -3.09
C LEU A 297 -10.58 -33.97 -1.76
N GLU A 298 -11.18 -34.57 -0.74
CA GLU A 298 -11.10 -34.01 0.61
C GLU A 298 -9.63 -33.91 1.07
N PRO A 299 -9.22 -32.83 1.79
CA PRO A 299 -10.02 -31.74 2.35
C PRO A 299 -10.06 -30.48 1.47
N ILE A 300 -9.83 -30.59 0.16
CA ILE A 300 -9.86 -29.44 -0.75
C ILE A 300 -11.30 -28.91 -0.83
N LYS A 301 -11.48 -27.64 -0.49
CA LYS A 301 -12.78 -26.98 -0.54
C LYS A 301 -12.63 -25.56 -1.09
N LEU A 302 -13.51 -25.23 -2.03
CA LEU A 302 -13.72 -23.88 -2.53
C LEU A 302 -14.84 -23.23 -1.71
N GLU A 303 -14.66 -21.97 -1.31
CA GLU A 303 -15.63 -21.24 -0.52
C GLU A 303 -16.01 -19.94 -1.23
N PHE A 304 -17.30 -19.60 -1.20
CA PHE A 304 -17.74 -18.27 -1.56
C PHE A 304 -17.27 -17.27 -0.51
N GLU A 305 -16.58 -16.22 -0.93
CA GLU A 305 -16.03 -15.22 0.00
C GLU A 305 -16.82 -13.92 0.00
N LYS A 306 -17.16 -13.41 -1.20
CA LYS A 306 -17.69 -12.05 -1.40
C LYS A 306 -18.17 -11.82 -2.83
N VAL A 307 -18.89 -10.72 -3.02
CA VAL A 307 -19.17 -10.12 -4.33
C VAL A 307 -18.51 -8.74 -4.43
N TYR A 308 -17.99 -8.41 -5.61
CA TYR A 308 -17.64 -7.04 -5.98
C TYR A 308 -18.74 -6.42 -6.84
N PHE A 309 -19.23 -5.23 -6.45
CA PHE A 309 -20.16 -4.47 -7.27
C PHE A 309 -20.16 -2.97 -6.92
N PRO A 310 -19.68 -2.07 -7.79
CA PRO A 310 -18.99 -2.35 -9.06
C PRO A 310 -17.58 -2.90 -8.86
N TYR A 311 -16.96 -3.35 -9.96
CA TYR A 311 -15.62 -3.91 -9.97
C TYR A 311 -14.76 -3.34 -11.12
N LEU A 312 -13.56 -2.87 -10.80
CA LEU A 312 -12.58 -2.35 -11.75
C LEU A 312 -11.33 -3.25 -11.75
N LEU A 313 -11.14 -3.98 -12.84
CA LEU A 313 -10.00 -4.89 -13.01
C LEU A 313 -8.98 -4.28 -13.98
N ILE A 314 -7.86 -3.82 -13.44
CA ILE A 314 -6.84 -3.09 -14.20
C ILE A 314 -5.78 -4.04 -14.76
N ASN A 315 -5.22 -4.89 -13.90
CA ASN A 315 -4.17 -5.83 -14.26
C ASN A 315 -4.03 -6.94 -13.20
N LYS A 316 -3.11 -7.88 -13.41
CA LYS A 316 -2.73 -8.87 -12.41
C LYS A 316 -2.38 -8.18 -11.09
N LYS A 317 -3.02 -8.62 -10.01
CA LYS A 317 -2.84 -8.09 -8.65
C LYS A 317 -3.13 -6.60 -8.51
N ARG A 318 -3.89 -6.01 -9.43
CA ARG A 318 -4.26 -4.59 -9.48
C ARG A 318 -5.73 -4.43 -9.83
N TYR A 319 -6.56 -4.22 -8.81
CA TYR A 319 -8.00 -4.07 -8.96
C TYR A 319 -8.61 -3.29 -7.79
N ALA A 320 -9.79 -2.75 -8.01
CA ALA A 320 -10.58 -2.06 -7.00
C ALA A 320 -12.06 -2.40 -7.16
N GLY A 321 -12.83 -2.36 -6.08
CA GLY A 321 -14.27 -2.61 -6.14
C GLY A 321 -14.92 -2.39 -4.78
N LEU A 322 -16.24 -2.28 -4.76
CA LEU A 322 -16.97 -2.28 -3.49
C LEU A 322 -17.15 -3.71 -3.01
N PHE A 323 -16.80 -3.95 -1.76
CA PHE A 323 -16.73 -5.27 -1.14
C PHE A 323 -18.07 -5.58 -0.45
N TRP A 324 -18.75 -6.65 -0.88
CA TRP A 324 -20.04 -7.05 -0.33
C TRP A 324 -19.96 -8.46 0.27
N THR A 325 -20.21 -8.55 1.57
CA THR A 325 -20.44 -9.84 2.28
C THR A 325 -21.91 -10.11 2.56
N ASN A 326 -22.75 -9.08 2.46
CA ASN A 326 -24.19 -9.15 2.55
C ASN A 326 -24.81 -8.35 1.39
N PRO A 327 -26.04 -8.65 0.96
CA PRO A 327 -26.63 -8.01 -0.22
C PRO A 327 -27.13 -6.57 0.02
N ASN A 328 -27.24 -6.13 1.28
CA ASN A 328 -27.91 -4.87 1.61
C ASN A 328 -26.96 -3.66 1.61
N LYS A 329 -25.71 -3.85 2.04
CA LYS A 329 -24.74 -2.76 2.14
C LYS A 329 -23.31 -3.25 1.93
N PHE A 330 -22.55 -2.50 1.13
CA PHE A 330 -21.12 -2.73 0.98
C PHE A 330 -20.37 -2.45 2.28
N ASP A 331 -19.36 -3.26 2.57
CA ASP A 331 -18.56 -3.16 3.80
C ASP A 331 -17.50 -2.05 3.67
N LYS A 332 -16.83 -2.00 2.52
CA LYS A 332 -15.77 -1.03 2.21
C LYS A 332 -15.44 -1.02 0.72
N MET A 333 -14.70 -0.02 0.28
CA MET A 333 -13.98 -0.06 -0.98
C MET A 333 -12.69 -0.87 -0.79
N ASP A 334 -12.52 -1.96 -1.54
CA ASP A 334 -11.28 -2.73 -1.57
C ASP A 334 -10.39 -2.23 -2.70
N SER A 335 -9.08 -2.27 -2.47
CA SER A 335 -8.06 -1.70 -3.35
C SER A 335 -6.80 -2.55 -3.24
N LYS A 336 -6.55 -3.40 -4.23
CA LYS A 336 -5.40 -4.31 -4.25
C LYS A 336 -4.36 -3.82 -5.23
N GLY A 337 -3.13 -3.63 -4.75
CA GLY A 337 -1.95 -3.30 -5.58
C GLY A 337 -1.99 -1.95 -6.31
N ILE A 338 -3.03 -1.14 -6.11
CA ILE A 338 -3.16 0.22 -6.64
C ILE A 338 -2.42 1.24 -5.78
N GLU A 339 -2.24 2.44 -6.31
CA GLU A 339 -1.40 3.49 -5.73
C GLU A 339 -1.89 4.00 -4.37
N THR A 340 -3.15 3.79 -3.99
CA THR A 340 -3.73 4.23 -2.69
C THR A 340 -3.11 3.52 -1.48
N VAL A 341 -2.71 2.25 -1.63
CA VAL A 341 -2.10 1.44 -0.56
C VAL A 341 -0.58 1.41 -0.62
N ARG A 342 0.00 2.02 -1.66
CA ARG A 342 1.45 2.05 -1.92
C ARG A 342 2.09 3.26 -1.27
N ARG A 343 3.23 3.04 -0.58
CA ARG A 343 3.93 4.07 0.21
C ARG A 343 5.06 4.78 -0.53
N ASP A 344 5.30 4.43 -1.80
CA ASP A 344 6.38 4.95 -2.64
C ASP A 344 5.95 6.12 -3.54
N ASN A 345 4.68 6.51 -3.52
CA ASN A 345 4.13 7.65 -4.25
C ASN A 345 3.93 8.86 -3.33
N CYS A 346 3.79 10.05 -3.90
CA CYS A 346 3.41 11.23 -3.12
C CYS A 346 1.95 11.15 -2.64
N ARG A 347 1.65 11.89 -1.57
CA ARG A 347 0.32 11.89 -0.95
C ARG A 347 -0.78 12.43 -1.87
N LEU A 348 -0.43 13.30 -2.81
CA LEU A 348 -1.32 13.80 -3.85
C LEU A 348 -1.89 12.63 -4.66
N VAL A 349 -1.05 11.73 -5.17
CA VAL A 349 -1.49 10.57 -5.97
C VAL A 349 -2.46 9.70 -5.18
N GLN A 350 -2.12 9.38 -3.93
CA GLN A 350 -3.02 8.58 -3.07
C GLN A 350 -4.40 9.24 -2.93
N THR A 351 -4.42 10.53 -2.64
CA THR A 351 -5.67 11.30 -2.41
C THR A 351 -6.48 11.41 -3.70
N VAL A 352 -5.83 11.70 -4.82
CA VAL A 352 -6.49 11.83 -6.13
C VAL A 352 -7.10 10.50 -6.54
N ILE A 353 -6.33 9.42 -6.50
CA ILE A 353 -6.79 8.09 -6.92
C ILE A 353 -7.90 7.59 -6.00
N GLU A 354 -7.80 7.78 -4.69
CA GLU A 354 -8.86 7.42 -3.75
C GLU A 354 -10.15 8.20 -4.03
N THR A 355 -10.04 9.51 -4.30
CA THR A 355 -11.21 10.36 -4.60
C THR A 355 -11.85 9.99 -5.93
N VAL A 356 -11.04 9.75 -6.97
CA VAL A 356 -11.50 9.27 -8.28
C VAL A 356 -12.23 7.94 -8.13
N LEU A 357 -11.67 6.98 -7.39
CA LEU A 357 -12.33 5.69 -7.15
C LEU A 357 -13.63 5.82 -6.36
N LYS A 358 -13.70 6.72 -5.37
CA LYS A 358 -14.97 7.01 -4.67
C LYS A 358 -16.02 7.57 -5.63
N LYS A 359 -15.66 8.56 -6.45
CA LYS A 359 -16.58 9.14 -7.44
C LYS A 359 -17.08 8.12 -8.45
N ILE A 360 -16.20 7.24 -8.93
CA ILE A 360 -16.55 6.23 -9.93
C ILE A 360 -17.33 5.06 -9.31
N LEU A 361 -16.85 4.48 -8.20
CA LEU A 361 -17.39 3.24 -7.65
C LEU A 361 -18.59 3.47 -6.70
N ILE A 362 -18.58 4.57 -5.93
CA ILE A 362 -19.65 4.90 -4.97
C ILE A 362 -20.65 5.85 -5.61
N ASP A 363 -20.19 7.02 -6.05
CA ASP A 363 -21.10 8.08 -6.54
C ASP A 363 -21.60 7.81 -7.97
N ARG A 364 -20.98 6.85 -8.68
CA ARG A 364 -21.24 6.50 -10.08
C ARG A 364 -21.14 7.71 -11.03
N ASP A 365 -20.29 8.68 -10.69
CA ASP A 365 -20.11 9.93 -11.41
C ASP A 365 -18.73 10.01 -12.07
N VAL A 366 -18.64 9.47 -13.29
CA VAL A 366 -17.41 9.50 -14.08
C VAL A 366 -17.07 10.92 -14.53
N ASN A 367 -18.07 11.72 -14.90
CA ASN A 367 -17.85 13.10 -15.38
C ASN A 367 -17.32 13.99 -14.26
N GLY A 368 -17.86 13.89 -13.05
CA GLY A 368 -17.31 14.61 -11.89
C GLY A 368 -15.94 14.11 -11.48
N ALA A 369 -15.60 12.84 -11.75
CA ALA A 369 -14.22 12.35 -11.60
C ALA A 369 -13.28 12.98 -12.64
N GLU A 370 -13.69 13.09 -13.90
CA GLU A 370 -12.92 13.78 -14.95
C GLU A 370 -12.68 15.25 -14.60
N SER A 371 -13.72 15.98 -14.21
CA SER A 371 -13.62 17.40 -13.82
C SER A 371 -12.67 17.59 -12.63
N TYR A 372 -12.82 16.76 -11.59
CA TYR A 372 -11.93 16.79 -10.43
C TYR A 372 -10.45 16.57 -10.80
N VAL A 373 -10.18 15.64 -11.73
CA VAL A 373 -8.82 15.38 -12.21
C VAL A 373 -8.27 16.59 -12.99
N LYS A 374 -9.07 17.18 -13.89
CA LYS A 374 -8.67 18.36 -14.65
C LYS A 374 -8.36 19.54 -13.74
N ASP A 375 -9.20 19.79 -12.74
CA ASP A 375 -9.00 20.84 -11.74
C ASP A 375 -7.73 20.60 -10.93
N THR A 376 -7.50 19.36 -10.49
CA THR A 376 -6.30 19.00 -9.74
C THR A 376 -5.02 19.18 -10.57
N ILE A 377 -5.06 18.83 -11.86
CA ILE A 377 -3.94 19.03 -12.78
C ILE A 377 -3.68 20.52 -13.01
N ALA A 378 -4.75 21.33 -13.19
CA ALA A 378 -4.63 22.77 -13.31
C ALA A 378 -4.00 23.39 -12.05
N ASP A 379 -4.44 22.98 -10.86
CA ASP A 379 -3.87 23.42 -9.59
C ASP A 379 -2.40 23.00 -9.43
N LEU A 380 -2.02 21.81 -9.91
CA LEU A 380 -0.64 21.35 -9.88
C LEU A 380 0.25 22.22 -10.76
N LEU A 381 -0.16 22.46 -12.01
CA LEU A 381 0.61 23.25 -12.98
C LEU A 381 0.66 24.75 -12.66
N GLN A 382 -0.33 25.25 -11.92
CA GLN A 382 -0.38 26.63 -11.43
C GLN A 382 0.31 26.82 -10.07
N ASN A 383 1.01 25.81 -9.54
CA ASN A 383 1.63 25.81 -8.20
C ASN A 383 0.66 26.09 -7.03
N LYS A 384 -0.63 25.78 -7.20
CA LYS A 384 -1.65 25.89 -6.15
C LYS A 384 -1.69 24.68 -5.22
N VAL A 385 -1.11 23.55 -5.64
CA VAL A 385 -1.01 22.35 -4.80
C VAL A 385 -0.04 22.58 -3.62
N ASP A 386 -0.49 22.19 -2.42
CA ASP A 386 0.33 22.22 -1.22
C ASP A 386 1.52 21.25 -1.32
N MET A 387 2.73 21.73 -1.04
CA MET A 387 3.96 20.93 -1.15
C MET A 387 3.95 19.72 -0.21
N SER A 388 3.23 19.77 0.92
CA SER A 388 3.06 18.60 1.80
C SER A 388 2.44 17.41 1.07
N LYS A 389 1.60 17.66 0.05
CA LYS A 389 1.00 16.61 -0.79
C LYS A 389 2.00 16.02 -1.79
N LEU A 390 3.09 16.73 -2.08
CA LEU A 390 4.11 16.34 -3.05
C LEU A 390 5.29 15.57 -2.43
N VAL A 391 5.35 15.49 -1.10
CA VAL A 391 6.40 14.76 -0.38
C VAL A 391 6.33 13.27 -0.69
N ILE A 392 7.48 12.70 -1.05
CA ILE A 392 7.71 11.26 -1.27
C ILE A 392 8.60 10.76 -0.13
N THR A 393 8.31 9.55 0.39
CA THR A 393 9.10 8.95 1.47
C THR A 393 9.65 7.58 1.07
N LYS A 394 10.96 7.37 1.22
CA LYS A 394 11.61 6.07 0.98
C LYS A 394 12.51 5.67 2.14
N ALA A 395 12.50 4.37 2.47
CA ALA A 395 13.32 3.82 3.54
C ALA A 395 14.77 3.65 3.07
N LEU A 396 15.72 4.16 3.85
CA LEU A 396 17.15 3.98 3.65
C LEU A 396 17.56 2.63 4.24
N SER A 397 17.50 1.58 3.41
CA SER A 397 17.60 0.19 3.87
C SER A 397 19.00 -0.43 3.76
N LYS A 398 19.89 0.16 2.96
CA LYS A 398 21.26 -0.32 2.76
C LYS A 398 22.24 0.85 2.81
N SER A 399 23.47 0.58 3.21
CA SER A 399 24.57 1.52 3.08
C SER A 399 25.02 1.64 1.63
N ASP A 400 25.11 0.51 0.93
CA ASP A 400 25.53 0.45 -0.47
C ASP A 400 24.39 0.06 -1.41
N TYR A 401 24.11 0.94 -2.36
CA TYR A 401 23.20 0.68 -3.48
C TYR A 401 24.00 0.60 -4.77
N SER A 402 23.73 -0.42 -5.59
CA SER A 402 24.38 -0.59 -6.90
C SER A 402 24.04 0.52 -7.90
N ALA A 403 22.91 1.20 -7.71
CA ALA A 403 22.47 2.32 -8.53
C ALA A 403 22.15 3.54 -7.66
N LYS A 404 22.51 4.73 -8.16
CA LYS A 404 22.20 6.01 -7.50
C LYS A 404 20.70 6.21 -7.36
N GLN A 405 20.23 6.42 -6.14
CA GLN A 405 18.83 6.67 -5.84
C GLN A 405 18.63 8.04 -5.19
N ALA A 406 17.52 8.70 -5.50
CA ALA A 406 17.19 10.03 -5.01
C ALA A 406 17.30 10.19 -3.48
N HIS A 407 16.65 9.32 -2.73
CA HIS A 407 16.67 9.35 -1.26
C HIS A 407 18.06 9.09 -0.64
N VAL A 408 18.93 8.35 -1.33
CA VAL A 408 20.31 8.05 -0.86
C VAL A 408 21.19 9.26 -1.09
N GLU A 409 21.19 9.80 -2.31
CA GLU A 409 21.96 11.00 -2.65
C GLU A 409 21.51 12.21 -1.82
N LEU A 410 20.21 12.33 -1.54
CA LEU A 410 19.71 13.36 -0.63
C LEU A 410 20.21 13.16 0.80
N ALA A 411 20.17 11.94 1.33
CA ALA A 411 20.64 11.67 2.69
C ALA A 411 22.14 12.04 2.84
N GLU A 412 22.96 11.70 1.86
CA GLU A 412 24.38 12.11 1.84
C GLU A 412 24.54 13.63 1.70
N ARG A 413 23.73 14.30 0.88
CA ARG A 413 23.73 15.77 0.77
C ARG A 413 23.27 16.44 2.06
N MET A 414 22.33 15.86 2.79
CA MET A 414 21.91 16.35 4.11
C MET A 414 23.04 16.16 5.12
N ARG A 415 23.71 15.01 5.13
CA ARG A 415 24.86 14.75 6.02
C ARG A 415 26.02 15.71 5.81
N LYS A 416 26.30 16.08 4.55
CA LYS A 416 27.31 17.10 4.22
C LYS A 416 26.91 18.51 4.66
N ARG A 417 25.62 18.81 4.71
CA ARG A 417 25.09 20.11 5.16
C ARG A 417 25.07 20.22 6.69
N ASP A 418 24.55 19.20 7.34
CA ASP A 418 24.48 19.08 8.78
C ASP A 418 24.40 17.60 9.18
N VAL A 419 25.42 17.12 9.88
CA VAL A 419 25.50 15.73 10.35
C VAL A 419 24.41 15.42 11.38
N GLY A 420 23.99 16.42 12.17
CA GLY A 420 23.04 16.22 13.27
C GLY A 420 21.59 16.00 12.83
N SER A 421 21.22 16.41 11.61
CA SER A 421 19.86 16.27 11.07
C SER A 421 19.74 15.23 9.95
N ALA A 422 20.84 14.54 9.63
CA ALA A 422 20.93 13.57 8.56
C ALA A 422 20.21 12.25 8.90
N PRO A 423 19.47 11.65 7.94
CA PRO A 423 18.87 10.33 8.12
C PRO A 423 19.90 9.22 8.36
N THR A 424 19.54 8.25 9.20
CA THR A 424 20.32 7.06 9.52
C THR A 424 19.75 5.80 8.85
N LEU A 425 20.51 4.70 8.90
CA LEU A 425 20.09 3.44 8.28
C LEU A 425 18.84 2.88 8.99
N GLY A 426 17.79 2.62 8.23
CA GLY A 426 16.47 2.26 8.71
C GLY A 426 15.45 3.41 8.65
N ASP A 427 15.90 4.67 8.59
CA ASP A 427 15.02 5.83 8.55
C ASP A 427 14.32 5.99 7.20
N ARG A 428 13.18 6.68 7.21
CA ARG A 428 12.53 7.13 5.98
C ARG A 428 12.96 8.55 5.64
N VAL A 429 13.55 8.70 4.48
CA VAL A 429 13.95 9.99 3.93
C VAL A 429 12.77 10.59 3.17
N ALA A 430 12.33 11.78 3.59
CA ALA A 430 11.31 12.57 2.93
C ALA A 430 11.95 13.52 1.92
N TYR A 431 11.41 13.59 0.70
CA TYR A 431 11.94 14.46 -0.35
C TYR A 431 10.87 14.91 -1.33
N VAL A 432 11.14 16.01 -2.02
CA VAL A 432 10.39 16.48 -3.19
C VAL A 432 11.32 16.55 -4.41
N ILE A 433 10.75 16.55 -5.62
CA ILE A 433 11.51 16.73 -6.85
C ILE A 433 11.42 18.19 -7.30
N VAL A 434 12.56 18.87 -7.30
CA VAL A 434 12.69 20.26 -7.72
C VAL A 434 13.02 20.38 -9.20
N LYS A 435 12.76 21.56 -9.77
CA LYS A 435 13.08 21.86 -11.16
C LYS A 435 14.60 21.92 -11.36
N GLY A 436 15.13 20.98 -12.14
CA GLY A 436 16.54 20.94 -12.54
C GLY A 436 16.77 21.45 -13.96
N ALA A 437 18.02 21.37 -14.43
CA ALA A 437 18.33 21.59 -15.83
C ALA A 437 17.71 20.49 -16.71
N THR A 438 17.49 20.80 -17.99
CA THR A 438 16.98 19.82 -18.96
C THR A 438 17.92 18.60 -19.00
N GLY A 439 17.37 17.41 -18.79
CA GLY A 439 18.14 16.16 -18.75
C GLY A 439 18.73 15.79 -17.38
N SER A 440 18.60 16.63 -16.35
CA SER A 440 19.03 16.29 -14.99
C SER A 440 18.30 15.06 -14.47
N LYS A 441 19.04 14.17 -13.82
CA LYS A 441 18.49 12.91 -13.32
C LYS A 441 17.71 13.14 -12.04
N ASN A 442 16.71 12.29 -11.77
CA ASN A 442 15.83 12.46 -10.61
C ASN A 442 16.56 12.44 -9.27
N TYR A 443 17.72 11.78 -9.18
CA TYR A 443 18.52 11.76 -7.95
C TYR A 443 19.31 13.05 -7.72
N GLU A 444 19.55 13.86 -8.75
CA GLU A 444 20.14 15.20 -8.61
C GLU A 444 19.07 16.20 -8.14
N LYS A 445 17.85 16.03 -8.65
CA LYS A 445 16.68 16.90 -8.41
C LYS A 445 15.93 16.65 -7.10
N SER A 446 16.31 15.67 -6.30
CA SER A 446 15.66 15.46 -5.00
C SER A 446 16.19 16.42 -3.95
N GLU A 447 15.29 17.00 -3.17
CA GLU A 447 15.64 17.94 -2.11
C GLU A 447 14.73 17.79 -0.88
N ASP A 448 15.24 18.20 0.28
CA ASP A 448 14.51 18.21 1.54
C ASP A 448 13.35 19.24 1.47
N PRO A 449 12.11 18.89 1.87
CA PRO A 449 10.98 19.80 1.73
C PRO A 449 11.12 21.09 2.56
N ILE A 450 11.78 21.05 3.72
CA ILE A 450 11.99 22.26 4.54
C ILE A 450 12.98 23.17 3.83
N TYR A 451 14.08 22.60 3.33
CA TYR A 451 15.06 23.35 2.54
C TYR A 451 14.42 24.01 1.30
N VAL A 452 13.51 23.32 0.62
CA VAL A 452 12.76 23.88 -0.52
C VAL A 452 11.87 25.06 -0.10
N LEU A 453 11.17 24.96 1.03
CA LEU A 453 10.33 26.04 1.56
C LEU A 453 11.14 27.25 1.98
N GLU A 454 12.25 27.07 2.68
CA GLU A 454 13.10 28.17 3.14
C GLU A 454 13.69 28.94 1.95
N ASN A 455 14.12 28.20 0.92
CA ASN A 455 14.87 28.76 -0.21
C ASN A 455 14.02 29.10 -1.46
N ASN A 456 12.69 28.90 -1.42
CA ASN A 456 11.76 28.99 -2.56
C ASN A 456 12.25 28.27 -3.81
N ILE A 457 12.67 27.02 -3.67
CA ILE A 457 13.15 26.26 -4.82
C ILE A 457 11.94 25.81 -5.66
N PRO A 458 11.90 26.08 -6.98
CA PRO A 458 10.78 25.70 -7.81
C PRO A 458 10.59 24.18 -7.88
N ILE A 459 9.34 23.72 -7.80
CA ILE A 459 8.98 22.31 -7.93
C ILE A 459 8.89 21.91 -9.41
N ASP A 460 9.29 20.68 -9.74
CA ASP A 460 9.12 20.10 -11.07
C ASP A 460 7.68 19.57 -11.25
N THR A 461 6.73 20.47 -11.52
CA THR A 461 5.31 20.12 -11.69
C THR A 461 5.08 19.11 -12.82
N LYS A 462 5.90 19.18 -13.87
CA LYS A 462 5.86 18.24 -15.00
C LYS A 462 6.24 16.82 -14.57
N TYR A 463 7.27 16.66 -13.74
CA TYR A 463 7.59 15.35 -13.15
C TYR A 463 6.40 14.76 -12.38
N TYR A 464 5.71 15.57 -11.55
CA TYR A 464 4.55 15.07 -10.80
C TYR A 464 3.36 14.73 -11.71
N LEU A 465 3.14 15.47 -12.78
CA LEU A 465 2.11 15.13 -13.78
C LEU A 465 2.46 13.82 -14.50
N ASP A 466 3.62 13.76 -15.15
CA ASP A 466 3.99 12.69 -16.08
C ASP A 466 4.39 11.39 -15.36
N ASN A 467 5.14 11.49 -14.26
CA ASN A 467 5.69 10.33 -13.57
C ASN A 467 4.81 9.83 -12.42
N GLN A 468 4.06 10.71 -11.76
CA GLN A 468 3.29 10.36 -10.56
C GLN A 468 1.79 10.20 -10.85
N LEU A 469 1.15 11.11 -11.60
CA LEU A 469 -0.31 11.09 -11.83
C LEU A 469 -0.74 10.39 -13.13
N ALA A 470 -0.04 10.60 -14.24
CA ALA A 470 -0.47 10.14 -15.56
C ALA A 470 -0.72 8.64 -15.64
N LYS A 471 0.26 7.82 -15.23
CA LYS A 471 0.15 6.35 -15.33
C LYS A 471 -0.95 5.77 -14.43
N PRO A 472 -1.09 6.17 -13.16
CA PRO A 472 -2.20 5.70 -12.32
C PRO A 472 -3.58 6.13 -12.83
N LEU A 473 -3.72 7.36 -13.34
CA LEU A 473 -4.99 7.85 -13.88
C LEU A 473 -5.38 7.11 -15.16
N ALA A 474 -4.45 6.95 -16.11
CA ALA A 474 -4.68 6.20 -17.34
C ALA A 474 -5.20 4.79 -17.04
N ARG A 475 -4.55 4.07 -16.13
CA ARG A 475 -4.97 2.72 -15.71
C ARG A 475 -6.41 2.62 -15.19
N ILE A 476 -6.97 3.69 -14.63
CA ILE A 476 -8.33 3.72 -14.10
C ILE A 476 -9.33 4.16 -15.16
N PHE A 477 -8.99 5.18 -15.94
CA PHE A 477 -9.88 5.77 -16.94
C PHE A 477 -9.87 5.03 -18.28
N ASP A 478 -8.78 4.37 -18.67
CA ASP A 478 -8.69 3.65 -19.96
C ASP A 478 -9.77 2.58 -20.09
N PRO A 479 -10.05 1.72 -19.08
CA PRO A 479 -11.14 0.74 -19.16
C PRO A 479 -12.54 1.35 -19.17
N ILE A 480 -12.71 2.62 -18.75
CA ILE A 480 -14.02 3.27 -18.58
C ILE A 480 -14.36 4.17 -19.78
N LEU A 481 -13.38 4.96 -20.23
CA LEU A 481 -13.54 6.01 -21.24
C LEU A 481 -12.87 5.69 -22.57
N GLY A 482 -11.99 4.69 -22.60
CA GLY A 482 -11.06 4.42 -23.70
C GLY A 482 -9.81 5.30 -23.66
N GLU A 483 -8.72 4.80 -24.24
CA GLU A 483 -7.38 5.43 -24.18
C GLU A 483 -7.35 6.87 -24.71
N ARG A 484 -8.10 7.16 -25.79
CA ARG A 484 -8.12 8.48 -26.41
C ARG A 484 -8.70 9.56 -25.49
N ARG A 485 -9.83 9.28 -24.85
CA ARG A 485 -10.50 10.24 -23.95
C ARG A 485 -9.76 10.35 -22.62
N SER A 486 -9.21 9.25 -22.12
CA SER A 486 -8.30 9.24 -20.97
C SER A 486 -7.05 10.11 -21.19
N ALA A 487 -6.43 10.05 -22.37
CA ALA A 487 -5.28 10.90 -22.71
C ALA A 487 -5.61 12.42 -22.73
N GLN A 488 -6.85 12.79 -23.06
CA GLN A 488 -7.34 14.18 -22.99
C GLN A 488 -7.49 14.69 -21.55
N LEU A 489 -7.46 13.83 -20.54
CA LEU A 489 -7.39 14.28 -19.13
C LEU A 489 -6.03 14.90 -18.81
N LEU A 490 -4.97 14.43 -19.48
CA LEU A 490 -3.59 14.88 -19.27
C LEU A 490 -3.18 16.01 -20.21
N THR A 491 -3.99 16.30 -21.23
CA THR A 491 -3.70 17.30 -22.26
C THR A 491 -4.95 18.11 -22.56
N GLY A 492 -4.87 19.44 -22.49
CA GLY A 492 -6.04 20.29 -22.72
C GLY A 492 -5.87 21.72 -22.26
N GLU A 493 -6.94 22.51 -22.33
CA GLU A 493 -6.91 23.92 -21.93
C GLU A 493 -6.48 24.12 -20.47
N HIS A 494 -6.90 23.21 -19.58
CA HIS A 494 -6.54 23.18 -18.16
C HIS A 494 -5.03 22.99 -17.91
N THR A 495 -4.28 22.50 -18.91
CA THR A 495 -2.81 22.32 -18.84
C THR A 495 -2.00 23.44 -19.47
N ARG A 496 -2.63 24.40 -20.16
CA ARG A 496 -1.93 25.48 -20.88
C ARG A 496 -1.37 26.56 -19.95
N SER A 497 -2.00 26.76 -18.78
CA SER A 497 -1.57 27.75 -17.80
C SER A 497 -0.55 27.15 -16.83
N ILE A 498 0.73 27.45 -17.06
CA ILE A 498 1.83 27.01 -16.20
C ILE A 498 2.39 28.21 -15.44
N SER A 499 2.38 28.12 -14.11
CA SER A 499 3.06 29.10 -13.25
C SER A 499 4.44 28.56 -12.85
N VAL A 500 5.47 29.39 -12.87
CA VAL A 500 6.81 29.01 -12.41
C VAL A 500 7.27 30.04 -11.38
N ALA A 501 7.50 29.58 -10.15
CA ALA A 501 8.10 30.42 -9.12
C ALA A 501 9.54 30.80 -9.51
N ALA A 502 9.94 32.05 -9.24
CA ALA A 502 11.32 32.47 -9.39
C ALA A 502 12.13 32.03 -8.15
N PRO A 503 13.27 31.33 -8.33
CA PRO A 503 14.10 30.92 -7.19
C PRO A 503 14.72 32.14 -6.50
N THR A 504 14.76 32.13 -5.17
CA THR A 504 15.45 33.18 -4.39
C THR A 504 16.98 33.05 -4.41
N LEU A 505 17.50 31.88 -4.78
CA LEU A 505 18.92 31.56 -4.76
C LEU A 505 19.44 31.15 -6.14
N GLY A 506 20.55 31.76 -6.54
CA GLY A 506 21.28 31.48 -7.76
C GLY A 506 22.28 32.60 -8.04
N GLY A 507 23.44 32.27 -8.63
CA GLY A 507 24.49 33.27 -8.93
C GLY A 507 23.98 34.46 -9.74
N LEU A 508 23.08 34.23 -10.71
CA LEU A 508 22.41 35.28 -11.48
C LEU A 508 21.33 36.04 -10.69
N MET A 509 20.57 35.38 -9.82
CA MET A 509 19.44 36.02 -9.10
C MET A 509 19.89 37.02 -8.05
N LYS A 510 21.14 36.95 -7.57
CA LYS A 510 21.74 37.98 -6.71
C LYS A 510 21.88 39.35 -7.40
N PHE A 511 21.91 39.38 -8.74
CA PHE A 511 22.04 40.60 -9.54
C PHE A 511 20.71 41.03 -10.18
N ALA A 512 19.61 40.31 -9.93
CA ALA A 512 18.31 40.63 -10.50
C ALA A 512 17.67 41.81 -9.75
N LYS A 513 17.43 42.92 -10.46
CA LYS A 513 16.65 44.05 -9.94
C LYS A 513 15.16 43.68 -9.96
N LYS A 514 14.53 43.59 -8.78
CA LYS A 514 13.08 43.37 -8.69
C LYS A 514 12.34 44.64 -9.11
N THR A 515 11.67 44.60 -10.25
CA THR A 515 10.73 45.64 -10.68
C THR A 515 9.33 45.21 -10.27
N GLN A 516 8.64 46.06 -9.51
CA GLN A 516 7.25 45.80 -9.13
C GLN A 516 6.33 45.92 -10.35
N THR A 517 5.22 45.18 -10.33
CA THR A 517 4.23 45.21 -11.41
C THR A 517 2.87 45.60 -10.86
N CYS A 518 2.09 46.35 -11.65
CA CYS A 518 0.71 46.72 -11.34
C CYS A 518 -0.13 45.47 -11.07
N MET A 519 -0.85 45.44 -9.95
CA MET A 519 -1.67 44.28 -9.57
C MET A 519 -2.84 44.05 -10.53
N GLY A 520 -3.38 45.13 -11.14
CA GLY A 520 -4.48 45.08 -12.09
C GLY A 520 -4.09 44.61 -13.49
N CYS A 521 -3.11 45.27 -14.12
CA CYS A 521 -2.76 45.05 -15.54
C CYS A 521 -1.37 44.43 -15.77
N LYS A 522 -0.59 44.17 -14.71
CA LYS A 522 0.79 43.63 -14.77
C LYS A 522 1.82 44.50 -15.50
N LYS A 523 1.50 45.77 -15.82
CA LYS A 523 2.46 46.78 -16.30
C LYS A 523 3.60 46.93 -15.26
N PRO A 524 4.88 46.90 -15.65
CA PRO A 524 5.99 47.25 -14.77
C PRO A 524 5.85 48.69 -14.24
N LEU A 525 5.97 48.86 -12.92
CA LEU A 525 5.91 50.15 -12.24
C LEU A 525 7.32 50.75 -12.20
N VAL A 526 7.59 51.64 -13.14
CA VAL A 526 8.92 52.27 -13.32
C VAL A 526 8.91 53.77 -13.00
N ASP A 527 7.73 54.38 -13.02
CA ASP A 527 7.52 55.80 -12.76
C ASP A 527 7.72 56.11 -11.28
N LYS A 528 8.31 57.28 -10.94
CA LYS A 528 8.70 57.63 -9.57
C LYS A 528 7.54 57.53 -8.57
N ASP A 529 6.35 57.89 -9.02
CA ASP A 529 5.13 57.95 -8.22
C ASP A 529 4.41 56.58 -8.10
N GLU A 530 4.76 55.62 -8.95
CA GLU A 530 4.15 54.27 -8.96
C GLU A 530 5.10 53.17 -8.48
N LYS A 531 6.41 53.46 -8.42
CA LYS A 531 7.48 52.48 -8.23
C LYS A 531 7.32 51.62 -6.96
N GLU A 532 6.74 52.20 -5.91
CA GLU A 532 6.51 51.54 -4.62
C GLU A 532 5.04 51.11 -4.43
N GLY A 533 4.13 51.57 -5.29
CA GLY A 533 2.69 51.32 -5.22
C GLY A 533 2.24 49.93 -5.67
N ALA A 534 0.94 49.64 -5.53
CA ALA A 534 0.31 48.41 -5.99
C ALA A 534 -0.28 48.56 -7.41
N VAL A 535 -0.71 49.76 -7.82
CA VAL A 535 -1.39 49.99 -9.10
C VAL A 535 -0.72 51.06 -9.94
N CYS A 536 -0.91 50.99 -11.26
CA CYS A 536 -0.57 52.10 -12.15
C CYS A 536 -1.74 53.08 -12.27
N GLU A 537 -1.46 54.25 -12.83
CA GLU A 537 -2.40 55.35 -13.07
C GLU A 537 -3.68 54.87 -13.77
N ASN A 538 -3.54 54.02 -14.79
CA ASN A 538 -4.68 53.47 -15.55
C ASN A 538 -5.57 52.52 -14.73
N CYS A 539 -5.03 51.87 -13.69
CA CYS A 539 -5.76 50.94 -12.82
C CYS A 539 -6.22 51.58 -11.51
N ARG A 540 -5.89 52.84 -11.28
CA ARG A 540 -6.24 53.61 -10.09
C ARG A 540 -7.75 53.70 -9.82
N PRO A 541 -8.64 53.83 -10.82
CA PRO A 541 -10.10 53.77 -10.58
C PRO A 541 -10.57 52.44 -9.95
N ARG A 542 -9.78 51.36 -10.08
CA ARG A 542 -10.09 50.03 -9.53
C ARG A 542 -9.35 49.75 -8.22
N LEU A 543 -8.74 50.76 -7.58
CA LEU A 543 -7.97 50.60 -6.35
C LEU A 543 -8.77 49.89 -5.25
N GLY A 544 -9.99 50.35 -4.97
CA GLY A 544 -10.85 49.77 -3.92
C GLY A 544 -11.22 48.30 -4.17
N GLU A 545 -11.49 47.93 -5.43
CA GLU A 545 -11.75 46.54 -5.84
C GLU A 545 -10.51 45.66 -5.62
N LEU A 546 -9.34 46.12 -6.08
CA LEU A 546 -8.08 45.38 -5.99
C LEU A 546 -7.61 45.25 -4.53
N TYR A 547 -7.79 46.30 -3.73
CA TYR A 547 -7.51 46.30 -2.30
C TYR A 547 -8.41 45.31 -1.58
N SER A 548 -9.74 45.39 -1.75
CA SER A 548 -10.69 44.46 -1.12
C SER A 548 -10.39 43.00 -1.48
N LYS A 549 -10.05 42.71 -2.74
CA LYS A 549 -9.66 41.36 -3.18
C LYS A 549 -8.38 40.87 -2.49
N THR A 550 -7.40 41.74 -2.33
CA THR A 550 -6.11 41.40 -1.69
C THR A 550 -6.29 41.24 -0.19
N LEU A 551 -7.07 42.11 0.45
CA LEU A 551 -7.44 42.04 1.86
C LEU A 551 -8.18 40.74 2.19
N ASN A 552 -9.16 40.34 1.38
CA ASN A 552 -9.88 39.07 1.58
C ASN A 552 -8.93 37.87 1.46
N LYS A 553 -7.99 37.88 0.50
CA LYS A 553 -6.96 36.84 0.36
C LYS A 553 -6.06 36.78 1.60
N VAL A 554 -5.64 37.92 2.13
CA VAL A 554 -4.81 37.99 3.35
C VAL A 554 -5.60 37.44 4.54
N SER A 555 -6.85 37.86 4.72
CA SER A 555 -7.73 37.36 5.78
C SER A 555 -7.90 35.84 5.74
N ASP A 556 -8.12 35.25 4.56
CA ASP A 556 -8.22 33.79 4.40
C ASP A 556 -6.91 33.07 4.82
N LEU A 557 -5.76 33.65 4.45
CA LEU A 557 -4.44 33.10 4.79
C LEU A 557 -4.14 33.24 6.28
N GLU A 558 -4.49 34.37 6.92
CA GLU A 558 -4.38 34.59 8.36
C GLU A 558 -5.24 33.59 9.15
N VAL A 559 -6.50 33.39 8.73
CA VAL A 559 -7.39 32.38 9.34
C VAL A 559 -6.77 30.99 9.21
N ARG A 560 -6.25 30.64 8.03
CA ARG A 560 -5.59 29.34 7.81
C ARG A 560 -4.35 29.18 8.69
N PHE A 561 -3.51 30.21 8.78
CA PHE A 561 -2.34 30.25 9.65
C PHE A 561 -2.74 30.05 11.12
N GLY A 562 -3.69 30.85 11.61
CA GLY A 562 -4.20 30.78 12.98
C GLY A 562 -4.75 29.40 13.33
N ARG A 563 -5.54 28.79 12.44
CA ARG A 563 -6.07 27.42 12.63
C ARG A 563 -4.97 26.37 12.74
N LEU A 564 -3.97 26.42 11.86
CA LEU A 564 -2.87 25.43 11.84
C LEU A 564 -1.98 25.55 13.09
N TRP A 565 -1.60 26.78 13.48
CA TRP A 565 -0.75 27.00 14.65
C TRP A 565 -1.46 26.74 15.97
N THR A 566 -2.74 27.12 16.09
CA THR A 566 -3.55 26.78 17.26
C THR A 566 -3.73 25.27 17.39
N GLN A 567 -3.88 24.55 16.27
CA GLN A 567 -3.94 23.09 16.30
C GLN A 567 -2.61 22.47 16.79
N CYS A 568 -1.47 23.07 16.47
CA CYS A 568 -0.19 22.63 17.01
C CYS A 568 -0.08 22.84 18.52
N GLN A 569 -0.57 23.96 19.06
CA GLN A 569 -0.63 24.19 20.52
C GLN A 569 -1.50 23.14 21.22
N ARG A 570 -2.68 22.84 20.66
CA ARG A 570 -3.56 21.78 21.16
C ARG A 570 -2.89 20.40 21.13
N CYS A 571 -2.19 20.08 20.04
CA CYS A 571 -1.46 18.83 19.89
C CYS A 571 -0.32 18.70 20.92
N GLN A 572 0.40 19.79 21.19
CA GLN A 572 1.44 19.86 22.22
C GLN A 572 0.87 19.77 23.65
N GLY A 573 -0.35 20.28 23.86
CA GLY A 573 -1.01 20.32 25.16
C GLY A 573 -0.62 21.52 26.05
N SER A 574 0.11 22.50 25.51
CA SER A 574 0.44 23.75 26.20
C SER A 574 0.09 24.95 25.32
N LEU A 575 -0.51 25.98 25.93
CA LEU A 575 -0.83 27.25 25.28
C LEU A 575 0.26 28.32 25.51
N HIS A 576 1.08 28.15 26.54
CA HIS A 576 2.03 29.16 27.01
C HIS A 576 3.48 28.86 26.60
N CYS A 577 3.73 27.69 26.02
CA CYS A 577 5.07 27.30 25.58
C CYS A 577 5.17 27.32 24.06
N GLU A 578 6.36 27.61 23.56
CA GLU A 578 6.66 27.48 22.13
C GLU A 578 6.44 26.04 21.63
N VAL A 579 5.86 25.95 20.43
CA VAL A 579 5.61 24.70 19.71
C VAL A 579 6.89 24.19 19.07
N ILE A 580 7.50 23.22 19.75
CA ILE A 580 8.72 22.55 19.30
C ILE A 580 8.34 21.15 18.80
N CYS A 581 8.17 20.98 17.49
CA CYS A 581 7.77 19.71 16.87
C CYS A 581 8.50 19.51 15.54
N SER A 582 9.12 18.35 15.35
CA SER A 582 9.84 17.94 14.14
C SER A 582 9.24 16.71 13.45
N SER A 583 7.99 16.34 13.79
CA SER A 583 7.32 15.15 13.24
C SER A 583 7.08 15.29 11.73
N ARG A 584 7.89 14.60 10.93
CA ARG A 584 7.80 14.58 9.45
C ARG A 584 6.60 13.78 8.94
N ASP A 585 6.01 12.93 9.78
CA ASP A 585 4.80 12.16 9.46
C ASP A 585 3.50 12.94 9.74
N CYS A 586 3.58 14.09 10.41
CA CYS A 586 2.43 14.93 10.69
C CYS A 586 2.04 15.74 9.43
N PRO A 587 0.78 15.66 8.94
CA PRO A 587 0.37 16.43 7.77
C PRO A 587 0.43 17.95 8.00
N ILE A 588 0.28 18.40 9.25
CA ILE A 588 0.34 19.82 9.61
C ILE A 588 1.77 20.37 9.57
N PHE A 589 2.78 19.52 9.73
CA PHE A 589 4.17 19.96 9.91
C PHE A 589 4.68 20.85 8.76
N TYR A 590 4.50 20.41 7.51
CA TYR A 590 4.88 21.22 6.35
C TYR A 590 3.82 22.30 6.03
N MET A 591 2.54 22.02 6.29
CA MET A 591 1.45 22.96 6.01
C MET A 591 1.57 24.25 6.84
N ARG A 592 1.95 24.17 8.12
CA ARG A 592 2.10 25.35 8.99
C ARG A 592 3.29 26.23 8.59
N MET A 593 4.37 25.61 8.11
CA MET A 593 5.56 26.33 7.63
C MET A 593 5.23 27.08 6.34
N LYS A 594 4.50 26.43 5.43
CA LYS A 594 3.97 27.09 4.22
C LYS A 594 3.01 28.22 4.57
N ALA A 595 2.01 27.97 5.44
CA ALA A 595 1.02 28.99 5.79
C ALA A 595 1.65 30.23 6.41
N LYS A 596 2.71 30.08 7.21
CA LYS A 596 3.49 31.22 7.73
C LYS A 596 4.05 32.07 6.59
N LYS A 597 4.71 31.43 5.62
CA LYS A 597 5.30 32.11 4.47
C LYS A 597 4.25 32.75 3.56
N ASP A 598 3.14 32.06 3.30
CA ASP A 598 2.05 32.56 2.47
C ASP A 598 1.43 33.84 3.07
N VAL A 599 1.29 33.93 4.40
CA VAL A 599 0.83 35.15 5.10
C VAL A 599 1.87 36.26 5.00
N GLU A 600 3.14 36.00 5.31
CA GLU A 600 4.23 36.99 5.21
C GLU A 600 4.38 37.56 3.78
N ASP A 601 4.14 36.73 2.75
CA ASP A 601 4.15 37.18 1.36
C ASP A 601 2.90 37.99 1.02
N ALA A 602 1.70 37.59 1.49
CA ALA A 602 0.45 38.28 1.22
C ALA A 602 0.34 39.64 1.95
N GLU A 603 0.83 39.74 3.18
CA GLU A 603 0.91 41.01 3.93
C GLU A 603 1.82 42.01 3.21
N ARG A 604 2.96 41.54 2.68
CA ARG A 604 3.86 42.37 1.86
C ARG A 604 3.22 42.82 0.55
N GLU A 605 2.36 41.99 -0.05
CA GLU A 605 1.56 42.41 -1.20
C GLU A 605 0.56 43.51 -0.81
N LEU A 606 -0.14 43.35 0.32
CA LEU A 606 -1.13 44.31 0.80
C LEU A 606 -0.51 45.67 1.18
N ALA A 607 0.66 45.68 1.82
CA ALA A 607 1.37 46.90 2.21
C ALA A 607 1.75 47.79 1.01
N ARG A 608 1.77 47.24 -0.22
CA ARG A 608 2.02 48.06 -1.42
C ARG A 608 0.95 49.11 -1.67
N PHE A 609 -0.28 48.87 -1.23
CA PHE A 609 -1.37 49.84 -1.38
C PHE A 609 -1.17 51.08 -0.51
N ASP A 610 -0.38 51.00 0.56
CA ASP A 610 -0.07 52.14 1.44
C ASP A 610 0.74 53.23 0.72
N HIS A 611 1.42 52.85 -0.36
CA HIS A 611 2.25 53.72 -1.21
C HIS A 611 1.52 54.23 -2.46
N ASP A 612 0.27 53.81 -2.71
CA ASP A 612 -0.51 54.33 -3.84
C ASP A 612 -1.07 55.72 -3.51
N LEU A 613 -0.83 56.68 -4.41
CA LEU A 613 -1.45 58.00 -4.34
C LEU A 613 -2.99 57.80 -4.38
N GLY A 614 -3.69 58.13 -3.30
CA GLY A 614 -5.13 57.84 -3.14
C GLY A 614 -5.48 56.96 -1.96
N ALA A 615 -4.49 56.35 -1.27
CA ALA A 615 -4.72 55.62 -0.02
C ALA A 615 -5.07 56.53 1.17
N TRP A 616 -4.76 57.83 1.08
CA TRP A 616 -4.88 58.81 2.16
C TRP A 616 -5.73 60.05 1.81
N SER A 617 -6.43 60.01 0.67
CA SER A 617 -7.35 61.05 0.20
C SER A 617 -8.75 60.48 0.11
#